data_AF-A0A6N6MWM9-F1
#
_entry.id   AF-A0A6N6MWM9-F1
#
_cell.length_a   1.000
_cell.length_b   1.000
_cell.length_c   1.000
_cell.angle_alpha   90.00
_cell.angle_beta   90.00
_cell.angle_gamma   90.00
#
_symmetry.space_group_name_H-M   'P 1'
#
loop_
_entity.id
_entity.type
_entity.pdbx_description
1 polymer ?
#
loop_
_entity_poly.entity_id
_entity_poly.type
_entity_poly.pdbx_seq_one_letter_code
_entity_poly.pdbx_strand_id
1 'polypeptide(L)'
;MQIKVNANDWNGISDEDRKAIKEILSKTFKNEADIVADPQTQSVAQSGGAGTNLDGICTSLCNMAQSAAESLCNKIGNATAKQVCLIAAATAGDLCRSKC
;
A
#
# COMPACT_ATOMS: atom_id res chain seq x y z
N MET A 1 -5.66 -8.80 -4.98
CA MET A 1 -5.26 -7.56 -5.70
C MET A 1 -3.74 -7.50 -5.72
N GLN A 2 -3.10 -7.24 -6.86
CA GLN A 2 -1.64 -7.18 -6.91
C GLN A 2 -1.14 -5.77 -6.58
N ILE A 3 -0.35 -5.65 -5.51
CA ILE A 3 0.30 -4.40 -5.11
C ILE A 3 1.77 -4.51 -5.50
N LYS A 4 2.19 -3.68 -6.44
CA LYS A 4 3.57 -3.65 -6.89
C LYS A 4 4.40 -2.77 -5.97
N VAL A 5 5.50 -3.31 -5.49
CA VAL A 5 6.48 -2.60 -4.66
C VAL A 5 7.86 -2.75 -5.28
N ASN A 6 8.76 -1.82 -4.99
CA ASN A 6 10.12 -1.90 -5.50
C ASN A 6 10.79 -3.21 -5.05
N ALA A 7 11.35 -3.96 -6.01
CA ALA A 7 11.92 -5.27 -5.74
C ALA A 7 13.18 -5.22 -4.87
N ASN A 8 14.00 -4.17 -4.96
CA ASN A 8 15.20 -4.05 -4.13
C ASN A 8 14.82 -3.77 -2.67
N ASP A 9 13.86 -2.86 -2.46
CA ASP A 9 13.40 -2.51 -1.12
C ASP A 9 12.62 -3.68 -0.48
N TRP A 10 11.78 -4.39 -1.24
CA TRP A 10 11.03 -5.56 -0.77
C TRP A 10 11.93 -6.75 -0.41
N ASN A 11 12.96 -7.00 -1.21
CA ASN A 11 13.92 -8.07 -0.92
C ASN A 11 14.94 -7.69 0.14
N GLY A 12 15.17 -6.39 0.37
CA GLY A 12 16.09 -5.86 1.36
C GLY A 12 15.54 -5.80 2.79
N ILE A 13 14.24 -6.03 3.00
CA ILE A 13 13.60 -6.02 4.33
C ILE A 13 13.42 -7.45 4.87
N SER A 14 13.42 -7.58 6.20
CA SER A 14 13.26 -8.87 6.89
C SER A 14 11.88 -9.48 6.63
N ASP A 15 11.77 -10.81 6.75
CA ASP A 15 10.48 -11.51 6.63
C ASP A 15 9.43 -11.02 7.63
N GLU A 16 9.85 -10.62 8.83
CA GLU A 16 8.98 -10.01 9.85
C GLU A 16 8.34 -8.71 9.35
N ASP A 17 9.14 -7.84 8.72
CA ASP A 17 8.67 -6.60 8.13
C ASP A 17 7.72 -6.88 6.95
N ARG A 18 8.06 -7.82 6.07
CA ARG A 18 7.18 -8.23 4.95
C ARG A 18 5.84 -8.75 5.44
N LYS A 19 5.85 -9.55 6.52
CA LYS A 19 4.64 -10.09 7.14
C LYS A 19 3.80 -8.98 7.75
N ALA A 20 4.42 -8.06 8.49
CA ALA A 20 3.73 -6.91 9.06
C ALA A 20 3.03 -6.07 7.98
N ILE A 21 3.71 -5.80 6.86
CA ILE A 21 3.14 -5.06 5.73
C ILE A 21 1.93 -5.81 5.13
N LYS A 22 2.06 -7.11 4.88
CA LYS A 22 0.95 -7.94 4.39
C LYS A 22 -0.25 -7.94 5.35
N GLU A 23 0.00 -8.04 6.65
CA GLU A 23 -1.07 -8.00 7.66
C GLU A 23 -1.77 -6.65 7.71
N ILE A 24 -1.01 -5.55 7.66
CA ILE A 24 -1.56 -4.19 7.63
C ILE A 24 -2.48 -4.03 6.42
N LEU A 25 -2.02 -4.40 5.23
CA LEU A 25 -2.80 -4.24 4.00
C LEU A 25 -4.04 -5.15 3.99
N SER A 26 -3.90 -6.40 4.44
CA SER A 26 -5.01 -7.35 4.49
C SER A 26 -6.09 -6.93 5.50
N LYS A 27 -5.69 -6.42 6.67
CA LYS A 27 -6.65 -5.89 7.68
C LYS A 27 -7.40 -4.68 7.16
N THR A 28 -6.71 -3.85 6.39
CA THR A 28 -7.20 -2.53 6.02
C THR A 28 -8.04 -2.55 4.74
N PHE A 29 -7.65 -3.36 3.76
CA PHE A 29 -8.34 -3.46 2.46
C PHE A 29 -9.22 -4.71 2.32
N LYS A 30 -9.27 -5.58 3.34
CA LYS A 30 -10.06 -6.84 3.45
C LYS A 30 -9.91 -7.85 2.30
N ASN A 31 -9.13 -7.52 1.28
CA ASN A 31 -8.78 -8.37 0.17
C ASN A 31 -7.36 -8.89 0.39
N GLU A 32 -7.11 -10.12 -0.06
CA GLU A 32 -5.75 -10.66 -0.13
C GLU A 32 -4.91 -9.78 -1.05
N ALA A 33 -4.13 -8.92 -0.39
CA ALA A 33 -3.15 -8.04 -0.99
C ALA A 33 -1.95 -8.89 -1.39
N ASP A 34 -1.87 -9.24 -2.67
CA ASP A 34 -0.75 -9.97 -3.23
C ASP A 34 0.36 -8.97 -3.54
N ILE A 35 1.34 -8.88 -2.64
CA ILE A 35 2.46 -7.96 -2.80
C ILE A 35 3.47 -8.58 -3.74
N VAL A 36 3.64 -7.97 -4.91
CA VAL A 36 4.56 -8.41 -5.95
C VAL A 36 5.75 -7.45 -6.00
N ALA A 37 6.95 -8.00 -5.80
CA ALA A 37 8.18 -7.28 -6.03
C ALA A 37 8.38 -7.04 -7.53
N ASP A 38 8.35 -5.79 -7.96
CA ASP A 38 8.48 -5.42 -9.36
C ASP A 38 9.67 -4.46 -9.52
N PRO A 39 10.71 -4.82 -10.30
CA PRO A 39 11.92 -4.02 -10.46
C PRO A 39 11.70 -2.77 -11.33
N GLN A 40 10.59 -2.71 -12.07
CA GLN A 40 10.21 -1.54 -12.87
C GLN A 40 9.36 -0.54 -12.08
N THR A 41 8.88 -0.94 -10.89
CA THR A 41 8.22 -0.03 -9.97
C THR A 41 9.26 0.93 -9.42
N GLN A 42 9.27 2.15 -9.97
CA GLN A 42 10.17 3.21 -9.56
C GLN A 42 10.04 3.45 -8.05
N SER A 43 11.17 3.45 -7.34
CA SER A 43 11.21 3.97 -5.98
C SER A 43 10.80 5.44 -6.03
N VAL A 44 9.65 5.73 -5.45
CA VAL A 44 9.00 7.04 -5.30
C VAL A 44 8.87 7.92 -6.55
N ALA A 45 7.65 7.93 -7.10
CA ALA A 45 7.01 9.19 -7.49
C ALA A 45 5.57 9.16 -6.97
N GLN A 46 5.31 9.97 -5.95
CA GLN A 46 4.00 10.27 -5.39
C GLN A 46 3.06 10.70 -6.51
N SER A 47 2.32 9.74 -7.08
CA SER A 47 1.37 10.02 -8.15
C SER A 47 0.02 10.23 -7.48
N GLY A 48 -0.29 11.50 -7.22
CA GLY A 48 -1.60 11.94 -6.79
C GLY A 48 -2.63 11.66 -7.88
N GLY A 49 -3.30 10.51 -7.79
CA GLY A 49 -4.45 10.16 -8.61
C GLY A 49 -5.72 10.78 -8.06
N ALA A 50 -5.96 12.06 -8.37
CA ALA A 50 -7.26 12.70 -8.16
C ALA A 50 -8.25 12.22 -9.25
N GLY A 51 -8.80 11.01 -9.07
CA GLY A 51 -9.86 10.46 -9.91
C GLY A 51 -11.22 11.02 -9.50
N THR A 52 -11.81 11.81 -10.38
CA THR A 52 -13.06 12.55 -10.17
C THR A 52 -14.29 11.67 -10.38
N ASN A 53 -15.27 11.80 -9.47
CA ASN A 53 -16.71 11.52 -9.62
C ASN A 53 -17.17 10.06 -9.85
N LEU A 54 -17.68 9.41 -8.79
CA LEU A 54 -19.11 8.97 -8.70
C LEU A 54 -19.52 8.18 -7.43
N ASP A 55 -18.63 7.80 -6.50
CA ASP A 55 -19.07 7.04 -5.30
C ASP A 55 -18.43 7.56 -3.99
N GLY A 56 -19.14 8.46 -3.31
CA GLY A 56 -18.62 9.19 -2.14
C GLY A 56 -18.32 8.29 -0.93
N ILE A 57 -18.97 7.12 -0.82
CA ILE A 57 -18.78 6.20 0.30
C ILE A 57 -17.62 5.26 -0.01
N CYS A 58 -17.56 4.69 -1.22
CA CYS A 58 -16.50 3.77 -1.60
C CYS A 58 -15.13 4.48 -1.64
N THR A 59 -15.07 5.70 -2.21
CA THR A 59 -13.84 6.52 -2.18
C THR A 59 -13.43 6.88 -0.75
N SER A 60 -14.40 7.20 0.12
CA SER A 60 -14.14 7.54 1.53
C SER A 60 -13.63 6.32 2.31
N LEU A 61 -14.19 5.13 2.09
CA LEU A 61 -13.71 3.87 2.67
C LEU A 61 -12.28 3.54 2.20
N CYS A 62 -11.98 3.72 0.92
CA CYS A 62 -10.63 3.53 0.39
C CYS A 62 -9.63 4.56 0.95
N ASN A 63 -10.05 5.82 1.16
CA ASN A 63 -9.24 6.84 1.82
C ASN A 63 -8.97 6.49 3.29
N MET A 64 -9.99 6.07 4.03
CA MET A 64 -9.83 5.61 5.41
C MET A 64 -8.92 4.39 5.49
N ALA A 65 -9.05 3.46 4.56
CA ALA A 65 -8.17 2.31 4.45
C ALA A 65 -6.73 2.77 4.16
N GLN A 66 -6.50 3.65 3.20
CA GLN A 66 -5.16 4.17 2.94
C GLN A 66 -4.56 4.81 4.20
N SER A 67 -5.28 5.73 4.86
CA SER A 67 -4.79 6.41 6.06
C SER A 67 -4.55 5.47 7.23
N ALA A 68 -5.39 4.43 7.42
CA ALA A 68 -5.19 3.42 8.44
C ALA A 68 -3.94 2.58 8.17
N ALA A 69 -3.72 2.19 6.92
CA ALA A 69 -2.52 1.48 6.51
C ALA A 69 -1.27 2.35 6.70
N GLU A 70 -1.30 3.62 6.27
CA GLU A 70 -0.19 4.56 6.46
C GLU A 70 0.14 4.80 7.95
N SER A 71 -0.88 4.89 8.81
CA SER A 71 -0.70 5.02 10.25
C SER A 71 -0.03 3.78 10.87
N LEU A 72 -0.42 2.59 10.43
CA LEU A 72 0.20 1.34 10.87
C LEU A 72 1.62 1.18 10.31
N CYS A 73 1.87 1.58 9.07
CA CYS A 73 3.19 1.60 8.46
C CYS A 73 4.17 2.51 9.22
N ASN A 74 3.69 3.64 9.77
CA ASN A 74 4.50 4.53 10.60
C ASN A 74 4.97 3.89 11.92
N LYS A 75 4.38 2.77 12.36
CA LYS A 75 4.81 2.02 13.54
C LYS A 75 5.98 1.06 13.26
N ILE A 76 6.32 0.84 11.99
CA ILE A 76 7.46 0.02 11.60
C ILE A 76 8.74 0.80 11.93
N GLY A 77 9.61 0.21 12.76
CA GLY A 77 10.87 0.84 13.18
C GLY A 77 11.94 0.88 12.09
N ASN A 78 11.87 -0.02 11.11
CA ASN A 78 12.78 -0.08 9.97
C ASN A 78 12.36 0.94 8.90
N ALA A 79 13.26 1.87 8.56
CA ALA A 79 13.01 2.95 7.60
C ALA A 79 12.65 2.44 6.21
N THR A 80 13.35 1.42 5.70
CA THR A 80 13.09 0.83 4.38
C THR A 80 11.76 0.11 4.35
N ALA A 81 11.48 -0.71 5.37
CA ALA A 81 10.20 -1.42 5.47
C ALA A 81 9.01 -0.46 5.61
N LYS A 82 9.19 0.61 6.38
CA LYS A 82 8.22 1.69 6.49
C LYS A 82 7.92 2.31 5.11
N GLN A 83 8.96 2.64 4.33
CA GLN A 83 8.77 3.20 2.98
C GLN A 83 8.02 2.25 2.05
N VAL A 84 8.41 0.98 2.03
CA VAL A 84 7.73 -0.07 1.27
C VAL A 84 6.26 -0.19 1.67
N CYS A 85 5.98 -0.16 2.97
CA CYS A 85 4.63 -0.23 3.50
C CYS A 85 3.77 0.95 3.04
N LEU A 86 4.32 2.18 3.09
CA LEU A 86 3.61 3.39 2.65
C LEU A 86 3.31 3.34 1.14
N ILE A 87 4.26 2.89 0.32
CA ILE A 87 4.04 2.70 -1.12
C ILE A 87 2.94 1.68 -1.34
N ALA A 88 3.02 0.53 -0.66
CA ALA A 88 2.01 -0.52 -0.79
C ALA A 88 0.61 -0.03 -0.36
N ALA A 89 0.53 0.77 0.70
CA ALA A 89 -0.72 1.38 1.18
C ALA A 89 -1.29 2.37 0.17
N ALA A 90 -0.45 3.24 -0.40
CA ALA A 90 -0.86 4.20 -1.42
C ALA A 90 -1.35 3.50 -2.69
N THR A 91 -0.59 2.51 -3.19
CA THR A 91 -0.99 1.70 -4.35
C THR A 91 -2.26 0.91 -4.08
N ALA A 92 -2.44 0.35 -2.88
CA ALA A 92 -3.68 -0.32 -2.49
C ALA A 92 -4.86 0.64 -2.45
N GLY A 93 -4.67 1.85 -1.91
CA GLY A 93 -5.68 2.91 -1.90
C GLY A 93 -6.10 3.32 -3.31
N ASP A 94 -5.13 3.50 -4.21
CA ASP A 94 -5.39 3.87 -5.60
C ASP A 94 -6.13 2.75 -6.36
N LEU A 95 -5.71 1.49 -6.18
CA LEU A 95 -6.42 0.33 -6.71
C LEU A 95 -7.83 0.18 -6.15
N CYS A 96 -8.01 0.46 -4.85
CA CYS A 96 -9.31 0.42 -4.19
C CYS A 96 -10.25 1.47 -4.82
N ARG A 97 -9.78 2.71 -4.99
CA ARG A 97 -10.54 3.79 -5.67
C ARG A 97 -10.82 3.45 -7.13
N SER A 98 -9.86 2.86 -7.83
CA SER A 98 -10.02 2.44 -9.24
C SER A 98 -11.03 1.30 -9.42
N LYS A 99 -11.50 0.66 -8.35
CA LYS A 99 -12.44 -0.48 -8.36
C LYS A 99 -13.84 -0.14 -7.83
N CYS A 100 -14.12 1.12 -7.46
CA CYS A 100 -15.38 1.54 -6.83
C CYS A 100 -16.63 1.58 -7.75
#